data_AF-A0A511ASL3-F1
#
_entry.id   AF-A0A511ASL3-F1
#
_cell.length_a   1.000
_cell.length_b   1.000
_cell.length_c   1.000
_cell.angle_alpha   90.00
_cell.angle_beta   90.00
_cell.angle_gamma   90.00
#
_symmetry.space_group_name_H-M   'P 1'
#
loop_
_entity.id
_entity.type
_entity.pdbx_description
1 polymer ?
#
loop_
_entity_poly.entity_id
_entity_poly.type
_entity_poly.pdbx_seq_one_letter_code
_entity_poly.pdbx_strand_id
1 'polypeptide(L)'
;MSNDMEIFQRMVQQFLDEHGDEFDTTAEAVDYFTRKYNNKINTGFDFSQSETKETRSMKKLEEAQYEASQARKKKLIKEAIEIWPENWDAQSMLIDVDQEIDMISFVEHTLFLEKRARKYWQNHTDKMGYLNVEERPYLRLKAKVGFLYMDMGMVDHALEHLLELYNIDQTDSLGTRYKIMSLYVRKFDWKSAWRFFQKAEGADEDDQLLLPILILAVLTDRKDLARSLLEKLINVNREIGLVLMDDMWPIEDIYNEEVTLTTSYQPFSYQSLLIALRDIVYVVVENAYLFDWLKKETFKRIPIEKSVRKNSQPFYGELDPFQTQKLEDFFYSMRDEPSNPLRGMRIDRMRILYHAGLRNFEDFAERTEKEILKLDGIGPVTIKELRANGVKFKK
;
A
#
# COMPACT_ATOMS: atom_id res chain seq x y z
N MET A 1 -4.37 -11.14 -9.93
CA MET A 1 -5.08 -12.35 -10.42
C MET A 1 -4.14 -13.11 -11.32
N SER A 2 -4.03 -14.43 -11.19
CA SER A 2 -3.17 -15.22 -12.09
C SER A 2 -3.67 -15.05 -13.52
N ASN A 3 -2.77 -14.77 -14.47
CA ASN A 3 -3.07 -14.75 -15.90
C ASN A 3 -3.80 -16.03 -16.34
N ASP A 4 -3.55 -17.16 -15.67
CA ASP A 4 -4.20 -18.45 -15.91
C ASP A 4 -5.73 -18.40 -15.95
N MET A 5 -6.36 -17.70 -14.99
CA MET A 5 -7.83 -17.67 -14.90
C MET A 5 -8.42 -16.81 -16.02
N GLU A 6 -7.76 -15.72 -16.38
CA GLU A 6 -8.19 -14.85 -17.48
C GLU A 6 -7.96 -15.53 -18.83
N ILE A 7 -6.84 -16.27 -18.99
CA ILE A 7 -6.59 -17.13 -20.15
C ILE A 7 -7.69 -18.20 -20.25
N PHE A 8 -8.01 -18.89 -19.15
CA PHE A 8 -9.07 -19.89 -19.14
C PHE A 8 -10.43 -19.30 -19.52
N GLN A 9 -10.81 -18.15 -18.94
CA GLN A 9 -12.06 -17.48 -19.29
C GLN A 9 -12.14 -17.10 -20.77
N ARG A 10 -11.03 -16.62 -21.36
CA ARG A 10 -10.95 -16.31 -22.79
C ARG A 10 -11.06 -17.56 -23.67
N MET A 11 -10.42 -18.65 -23.29
CA MET A 11 -10.54 -19.93 -24.01
C MET A 11 -11.96 -20.51 -23.92
N VAL A 12 -12.62 -20.39 -22.76
CA VAL A 12 -14.02 -20.78 -22.58
C VAL A 12 -14.92 -19.95 -23.50
N GLN A 13 -14.72 -18.62 -23.52
CA GLN A 13 -15.54 -17.75 -24.35
C GLN A 13 -15.39 -18.08 -25.84
N GLN A 14 -14.15 -18.27 -26.32
CA GLN A 14 -13.92 -18.69 -27.71
C GLN A 14 -14.60 -20.03 -28.01
N PHE A 15 -14.50 -21.01 -27.10
CA PHE A 15 -15.17 -22.29 -27.27
C PHE A 15 -16.69 -22.14 -27.36
N LEU A 16 -17.29 -21.28 -26.54
CA LEU A 16 -18.72 -20.97 -26.62
C LEU A 16 -19.10 -20.30 -27.94
N ASP A 17 -18.24 -19.42 -28.46
CA ASP A 17 -18.50 -18.73 -29.73
C ASP A 17 -18.41 -19.70 -30.93
N GLU A 18 -17.53 -20.71 -30.87
CA GLU A 18 -17.32 -21.68 -31.95
C GLU A 18 -18.24 -22.90 -31.88
N HIS A 19 -18.55 -23.36 -30.66
CA HIS A 19 -19.21 -24.65 -30.40
C HIS A 19 -20.41 -24.54 -29.47
N GLY A 20 -20.79 -23.34 -29.01
CA GLY A 20 -21.89 -23.17 -28.05
C GLY A 20 -23.23 -23.70 -28.56
N ASP A 21 -23.47 -23.59 -29.86
CA ASP A 21 -24.67 -24.10 -30.54
C ASP A 21 -24.72 -25.64 -30.61
N GLU A 22 -23.63 -26.34 -30.28
CA GLU A 22 -23.57 -27.81 -30.21
C GLU A 22 -24.14 -28.38 -28.90
N PHE A 23 -24.51 -27.52 -27.94
CA PHE A 23 -24.99 -27.90 -26.61
C PHE A 23 -26.38 -27.33 -26.32
N ASP A 24 -27.16 -28.03 -25.48
CA ASP A 24 -28.51 -27.60 -25.11
C ASP A 24 -28.50 -26.33 -24.24
N THR A 25 -27.42 -26.12 -23.46
CA THR A 25 -27.26 -24.94 -22.61
C THR A 25 -25.80 -24.48 -22.53
N THR A 26 -25.59 -23.18 -22.30
CA THR A 26 -24.26 -22.61 -22.03
C THR A 26 -23.56 -23.28 -20.84
N ALA A 27 -24.30 -23.63 -19.79
CA ALA A 27 -23.75 -24.29 -18.62
C ALA A 27 -23.18 -25.68 -18.97
N GLU A 28 -23.86 -26.42 -19.84
CA GLU A 28 -23.39 -27.71 -20.32
C GLU A 28 -22.12 -27.59 -21.18
N ALA A 29 -22.09 -26.61 -22.08
CA ALA A 29 -20.91 -26.31 -22.89
C ALA A 29 -19.69 -25.93 -22.02
N VAL A 30 -19.88 -25.08 -21.01
CA VAL A 30 -18.83 -24.69 -20.06
C VAL A 30 -18.35 -25.89 -19.22
N ASP A 31 -19.27 -26.72 -18.73
CA ASP A 31 -18.91 -27.91 -17.95
C ASP A 31 -18.17 -28.95 -18.80
N TYR A 32 -18.59 -29.14 -20.06
CA TYR A 32 -17.89 -29.96 -21.04
C TYR A 32 -16.46 -29.44 -21.25
N PHE A 33 -16.31 -28.14 -21.55
CA PHE A 33 -15.01 -27.52 -21.75
C PHE A 33 -14.13 -27.66 -20.51
N THR A 34 -14.67 -27.37 -19.32
CA THR A 34 -13.95 -27.45 -18.04
C THR A 34 -13.46 -28.86 -17.77
N ARG A 35 -14.31 -29.89 -17.98
CA ARG A 35 -13.92 -31.29 -17.84
C ARG A 35 -12.82 -31.67 -18.83
N LYS A 36 -12.89 -31.21 -20.08
CA LYS A 36 -11.86 -31.46 -21.09
C LYS A 36 -10.55 -30.75 -20.77
N TYR A 37 -10.61 -29.48 -20.36
CA TYR A 37 -9.45 -28.68 -19.95
C TYR A 37 -8.73 -29.33 -18.75
N ASN A 38 -9.47 -29.78 -17.74
CA ASN A 38 -8.90 -30.48 -16.59
C ASN A 38 -8.34 -31.86 -16.97
N ASN A 39 -8.99 -32.60 -17.88
CA ASN A 39 -8.51 -33.91 -18.36
C ASN A 39 -7.24 -33.81 -19.24
N LYS A 40 -6.91 -32.62 -19.78
CA LYS A 40 -5.64 -32.35 -20.47
C LYS A 40 -4.44 -32.70 -19.60
N ILE A 41 -4.54 -32.49 -18.28
CA ILE A 41 -3.49 -32.81 -17.30
C ILE A 41 -3.18 -34.32 -17.27
N ASN A 42 -4.13 -35.19 -17.66
CA ASN A 42 -4.00 -36.64 -17.58
C ASN A 42 -3.87 -37.37 -18.93
N THR A 43 -4.25 -36.75 -20.05
CA THR A 43 -4.47 -37.48 -21.33
C THR A 43 -3.72 -36.92 -22.55
N GLY A 44 -3.06 -35.76 -22.45
CA GLY A 44 -2.29 -35.18 -23.56
C GLY A 44 -3.13 -34.66 -24.74
N PHE A 45 -4.43 -34.42 -24.54
CA PHE A 45 -5.32 -33.87 -25.57
C PHE A 45 -4.91 -32.43 -25.94
N ASP A 46 -4.66 -32.17 -27.23
CA ASP A 46 -4.18 -30.87 -27.71
C ASP A 46 -5.33 -29.85 -27.79
N PHE A 47 -5.12 -28.70 -27.14
CA PHE A 47 -6.04 -27.57 -27.12
C PHE A 47 -5.51 -26.39 -27.94
N SER A 48 -4.54 -26.64 -28.82
CA SER A 48 -4.00 -25.63 -29.75
C SER A 48 -5.07 -24.94 -30.61
N GLN A 49 -6.20 -25.61 -30.87
CA GLN A 49 -7.32 -25.06 -31.64
C GLN A 49 -8.06 -23.93 -30.91
N SER A 50 -8.09 -23.95 -29.57
CA SER A 50 -8.72 -22.90 -28.74
C SER A 50 -7.71 -21.83 -28.30
N GLU A 51 -6.55 -21.76 -28.96
CA GLU A 51 -5.51 -20.79 -28.64
C GLU A 51 -5.63 -19.58 -29.57
N THR A 52 -6.01 -18.43 -29.02
CA THR A 52 -6.08 -17.18 -29.76
C THR A 52 -4.75 -16.43 -29.79
N LYS A 53 -4.68 -15.34 -30.58
CA LYS A 53 -3.55 -14.40 -30.47
C LYS A 53 -3.49 -13.77 -29.07
N GLU A 54 -4.63 -13.49 -28.45
CA GLU A 54 -4.74 -12.92 -27.10
C GLU A 54 -4.12 -13.88 -26.07
N THR A 55 -4.54 -15.16 -26.06
CA THR A 55 -4.02 -16.14 -25.11
C THR A 55 -2.54 -16.44 -25.34
N ARG A 56 -2.05 -16.45 -26.59
CA ARG A 56 -0.62 -16.62 -26.89
C ARG A 56 0.21 -15.43 -26.40
N SER A 57 -0.29 -14.22 -26.62
CA SER A 57 0.34 -13.00 -26.13
C SER A 57 0.38 -12.97 -24.60
N MET A 58 -0.70 -13.34 -23.92
CA MET A 58 -0.76 -13.41 -22.45
C MET A 58 0.22 -14.45 -21.87
N LYS A 59 0.33 -15.64 -22.46
CA LYS A 59 1.32 -16.65 -22.06
C LYS A 59 2.76 -16.15 -22.21
N LYS A 60 3.04 -15.38 -23.28
CA LYS A 60 4.36 -14.74 -23.47
C LYS A 60 4.63 -13.67 -22.42
N LEU A 61 3.61 -12.89 -22.05
CA LEU A 61 3.71 -11.91 -20.99
C LEU A 61 3.95 -12.56 -19.62
N GLU A 62 3.31 -13.69 -19.35
CA GLU A 62 3.53 -14.49 -18.15
C GLU A 62 4.96 -15.07 -18.10
N GLU A 63 5.47 -15.62 -19.21
CA GLU A 63 6.89 -16.04 -19.32
C GLU A 63 7.82 -14.87 -18.97
N ALA A 64 7.49 -13.65 -19.42
CA ALA A 64 8.27 -12.46 -19.12
C ALA A 64 8.24 -12.07 -17.64
N GLN A 65 7.14 -12.29 -16.91
CA GLN A 65 7.03 -11.94 -15.49
C GLN A 65 8.02 -12.73 -14.62
N TYR A 66 8.20 -14.01 -14.92
CA TYR A 66 9.10 -14.90 -14.18
C TYR A 66 10.54 -14.91 -14.71
N GLU A 67 10.84 -14.20 -15.80
CA GLU A 67 12.18 -14.15 -16.37
C GLU A 67 13.11 -13.25 -15.52
N ALA A 68 14.29 -13.79 -15.18
CA ALA A 68 15.29 -13.09 -14.39
C ALA A 68 16.13 -12.12 -15.24
N SER A 69 16.42 -12.48 -16.49
CA SER A 69 17.18 -11.64 -17.41
C SER A 69 16.33 -10.50 -17.95
N GLN A 70 16.73 -9.26 -17.64
CA GLN A 70 16.04 -8.06 -18.13
C GLN A 70 16.00 -7.97 -19.66
N ALA A 71 17.08 -8.38 -20.34
CA ALA A 71 17.14 -8.42 -21.79
C ALA A 71 16.13 -9.43 -22.38
N ARG A 72 16.03 -10.63 -21.79
CA ARG A 72 15.08 -11.65 -22.24
C ARG A 72 13.64 -11.27 -21.89
N LYS A 73 13.40 -10.68 -20.71
CA LYS A 73 12.12 -10.11 -20.30
C LYS A 73 11.62 -9.07 -21.32
N LYS A 74 12.44 -8.07 -21.67
CA LYS A 74 12.11 -7.08 -22.70
C LYS A 74 11.82 -7.73 -24.07
N LYS A 75 12.55 -8.78 -24.44
CA LYS A 75 12.30 -9.52 -25.70
C LYS A 75 10.94 -10.22 -25.69
N LEU A 76 10.61 -10.95 -24.63
CA LEU A 76 9.34 -11.67 -24.48
C LEU A 76 8.14 -10.71 -24.48
N ILE A 77 8.27 -9.55 -23.82
CA ILE A 77 7.23 -8.52 -23.84
C ILE A 77 7.01 -8.00 -25.28
N LYS A 78 8.09 -7.76 -26.04
CA LYS A 78 7.98 -7.34 -27.45
C LYS A 78 7.32 -8.41 -28.32
N GLU A 79 7.69 -9.67 -28.15
CA GLU A 79 7.03 -10.80 -28.83
C GLU A 79 5.53 -10.86 -28.49
N ALA A 80 5.15 -10.65 -27.23
CA ALA A 80 3.75 -10.58 -26.82
C ALA A 80 2.98 -9.46 -27.55
N ILE A 81 3.58 -8.27 -27.68
CA ILE A 81 3.00 -7.12 -28.39
C ILE A 81 2.92 -7.39 -29.90
N GLU A 82 3.89 -8.06 -30.50
CA GLU A 82 3.86 -8.44 -31.91
C GLU A 82 2.70 -9.41 -32.21
N ILE A 83 2.41 -10.35 -31.30
CA ILE A 83 1.29 -11.30 -31.43
C ILE A 83 -0.06 -10.59 -31.28
N TRP A 84 -0.18 -9.71 -30.28
CA TRP A 84 -1.40 -8.95 -29.99
C TRP A 84 -1.05 -7.51 -29.64
N PRO A 85 -1.11 -6.59 -30.63
CA PRO A 85 -0.75 -5.19 -30.41
C PRO A 85 -1.61 -4.50 -29.34
N GLU A 86 -2.87 -4.90 -29.19
CA GLU A 86 -3.79 -4.36 -28.17
C GLU A 86 -3.66 -5.03 -26.80
N ASN A 87 -2.61 -5.83 -26.57
CA ASN A 87 -2.26 -6.27 -25.23
C ASN A 87 -1.75 -5.08 -24.40
N TRP A 88 -2.69 -4.34 -23.79
CA TRP A 88 -2.39 -3.14 -23.01
C TRP A 88 -1.55 -3.45 -21.77
N ASP A 89 -1.68 -4.64 -21.19
CA ASP A 89 -0.84 -5.09 -20.08
C ASP A 89 0.61 -5.30 -20.53
N ALA A 90 0.84 -5.89 -21.72
CA ALA A 90 2.18 -6.04 -22.27
C ALA A 90 2.82 -4.69 -22.62
N GLN A 91 2.06 -3.78 -23.25
CA GLN A 91 2.56 -2.42 -23.51
C GLN A 91 2.86 -1.67 -22.20
N SER A 92 2.03 -1.83 -21.17
CA SER A 92 2.26 -1.23 -19.85
C SER A 92 3.52 -1.82 -19.19
N MET A 93 3.70 -3.14 -19.23
CA MET A 93 4.87 -3.81 -18.66
C MET A 93 6.16 -3.40 -19.40
N LEU A 94 6.08 -3.12 -20.71
CA LEU A 94 7.24 -2.62 -21.47
C LEU A 94 7.75 -1.28 -20.92
N ILE A 95 6.84 -0.40 -20.50
CA ILE A 95 7.17 0.87 -19.84
C ILE A 95 7.81 0.59 -18.47
N ASP A 96 7.23 -0.33 -17.69
CA ASP A 96 7.69 -0.65 -16.32
C ASP A 96 9.10 -1.26 -16.26
N VAL A 97 9.49 -2.02 -17.27
CA VAL A 97 10.82 -2.66 -17.31
C VAL A 97 11.91 -1.76 -17.89
N ASP A 98 11.57 -0.52 -18.27
CA ASP A 98 12.57 0.40 -18.78
C ASP A 98 13.38 1.04 -17.64
N GLN A 99 14.63 0.60 -17.48
CA GLN A 99 15.49 1.03 -16.37
C GLN A 99 16.07 2.44 -16.54
N GLU A 100 16.01 2.99 -17.75
CA GLU A 100 16.56 4.31 -18.08
C GLU A 100 15.49 5.40 -18.13
N ILE A 101 14.21 5.04 -17.96
CA ILE A 101 13.12 5.99 -18.02
C ILE A 101 13.11 6.87 -16.77
N ASP A 102 13.12 8.19 -16.96
CA ASP A 102 12.92 9.13 -15.87
C ASP A 102 11.43 9.19 -15.47
N MET A 103 11.15 9.73 -14.29
CA MET A 103 9.79 9.75 -13.74
C MET A 103 8.81 10.58 -14.60
N ILE A 104 9.27 11.66 -15.24
CA ILE A 104 8.42 12.50 -16.09
C ILE A 104 8.06 11.71 -17.35
N SER A 105 9.05 11.13 -18.03
CA SER A 105 8.84 10.29 -19.22
C SER A 105 7.95 9.07 -18.91
N PHE A 106 8.12 8.46 -17.74
CA PHE A 106 7.28 7.34 -17.30
C PHE A 106 5.80 7.72 -17.21
N VAL A 107 5.49 8.88 -16.65
CA VAL A 107 4.13 9.43 -16.58
C VAL A 107 3.61 9.69 -17.98
N GLU A 108 4.35 10.43 -18.80
CA GLU A 108 3.93 10.81 -20.14
C GLU A 108 3.65 9.58 -21.01
N HIS A 109 4.51 8.57 -20.97
CA HIS A 109 4.33 7.32 -21.68
C HIS A 109 3.11 6.54 -21.18
N THR A 110 2.89 6.47 -19.87
CA THR A 110 1.73 5.76 -19.29
C THR A 110 0.42 6.47 -19.66
N LEU A 111 0.37 7.80 -19.59
CA LEU A 111 -0.80 8.60 -20.00
C LEU A 111 -1.07 8.48 -21.50
N PHE A 112 -0.03 8.49 -22.32
CA PHE A 112 -0.16 8.28 -23.76
C PHE A 112 -0.73 6.89 -24.08
N LEU A 113 -0.27 5.86 -23.36
CA LEU A 113 -0.79 4.51 -23.49
C LEU A 113 -2.26 4.43 -23.05
N GLU A 114 -2.63 5.03 -21.91
CA GLU A 114 -4.02 5.05 -21.42
C GLU A 114 -4.94 5.70 -22.44
N LYS A 115 -4.53 6.83 -23.03
CA LYS A 115 -5.32 7.52 -24.05
C LYS A 115 -5.59 6.65 -25.28
N ARG A 116 -4.60 5.88 -25.73
CA ARG A 116 -4.74 4.93 -26.84
C ARG A 116 -5.66 3.77 -26.46
N ALA A 117 -5.44 3.17 -25.30
CA ALA A 117 -6.24 2.07 -24.78
C ALA A 117 -7.70 2.48 -24.55
N ARG A 118 -7.94 3.69 -24.03
CA ARG A 118 -9.26 4.29 -23.85
C ARG A 118 -10.01 4.40 -25.17
N LYS A 119 -9.36 4.93 -26.21
CA LYS A 119 -9.99 5.03 -27.54
C LYS A 119 -10.33 3.66 -28.10
N TYR A 120 -9.47 2.67 -27.88
CA TYR A 120 -9.76 1.29 -28.29
C TYR A 120 -10.96 0.73 -27.51
N TRP A 121 -10.93 0.76 -26.18
CA TRP A 121 -12.01 0.31 -25.31
C TRP A 121 -13.35 0.97 -25.67
N GLN A 122 -13.38 2.29 -25.85
CA GLN A 122 -14.60 3.02 -26.20
C GLN A 122 -15.30 2.56 -27.49
N ASN A 123 -14.53 2.02 -28.43
CA ASN A 123 -14.98 1.63 -29.77
C ASN A 123 -15.20 0.12 -29.93
N HIS A 124 -14.67 -0.71 -29.01
CA HIS A 124 -14.63 -2.17 -29.18
C HIS A 124 -15.20 -2.96 -28.01
N THR A 125 -15.75 -2.30 -26.99
CA THR A 125 -16.36 -2.97 -25.83
C THR A 125 -17.70 -2.34 -25.45
N ASP A 126 -18.49 -3.11 -24.70
CA ASP A 126 -19.81 -2.72 -24.23
C ASP A 126 -19.77 -1.90 -22.93
N LYS A 127 -18.58 -1.71 -22.34
CA LYS A 127 -18.34 -0.86 -21.16
C LYS A 127 -19.06 -1.39 -19.92
N MET A 128 -19.00 -2.71 -19.75
CA MET A 128 -19.67 -3.47 -18.70
C MET A 128 -18.84 -3.62 -17.42
N GLY A 129 -17.60 -3.09 -17.40
CA GLY A 129 -16.74 -3.12 -16.23
C GLY A 129 -15.91 -4.39 -16.12
N TYR A 130 -15.33 -4.63 -14.93
CA TYR A 130 -14.23 -5.59 -14.76
C TYR A 130 -14.64 -7.06 -14.88
N LEU A 131 -15.93 -7.36 -14.75
CA LEU A 131 -16.44 -8.72 -15.01
C LEU A 131 -16.21 -9.15 -16.47
N ASN A 132 -16.16 -8.21 -17.41
CA ASN A 132 -15.85 -8.47 -18.81
C ASN A 132 -14.33 -8.56 -19.03
N VAL A 133 -13.84 -9.74 -19.40
CA VAL A 133 -12.40 -10.02 -19.60
C VAL A 133 -11.76 -9.13 -20.65
N GLU A 134 -12.51 -8.68 -21.65
CA GLU A 134 -12.00 -7.79 -22.71
C GLU A 134 -11.71 -6.37 -22.22
N GLU A 135 -12.35 -5.96 -21.13
CA GLU A 135 -12.21 -4.61 -20.59
C GLU A 135 -11.10 -4.51 -19.55
N ARG A 136 -10.76 -5.62 -18.88
CA ARG A 136 -9.80 -5.62 -17.77
C ARG A 136 -8.44 -4.99 -18.10
N PRO A 137 -7.80 -5.24 -19.27
CA PRO A 137 -6.53 -4.60 -19.59
C PRO A 137 -6.61 -3.06 -19.59
N TYR A 138 -7.69 -2.49 -20.13
CA TYR A 138 -7.90 -1.04 -20.09
C TYR A 138 -8.17 -0.55 -18.66
N LEU A 139 -9.03 -1.24 -17.91
CA LEU A 139 -9.39 -0.84 -16.54
C LEU A 139 -8.18 -0.90 -15.59
N ARG A 140 -7.32 -1.91 -15.72
CA ARG A 140 -6.03 -2.00 -15.00
C ARG A 140 -5.12 -0.82 -15.32
N LEU A 141 -4.97 -0.48 -16.61
CA LEU A 141 -4.17 0.66 -17.03
C LEU A 141 -4.75 2.00 -16.52
N LYS A 142 -6.08 2.15 -16.54
CA LYS A 142 -6.77 3.31 -15.98
C LYS A 142 -6.53 3.46 -14.47
N ALA A 143 -6.60 2.35 -13.72
CA ALA A 143 -6.28 2.32 -12.29
C ALA A 143 -4.83 2.73 -12.04
N LYS A 144 -3.89 2.17 -12.83
CA LYS A 144 -2.47 2.53 -12.77
C LYS A 144 -2.25 4.03 -12.95
N VAL A 145 -2.90 4.68 -13.91
CA VAL A 145 -2.83 6.15 -14.06
C VAL A 145 -3.34 6.87 -12.81
N GLY A 146 -4.48 6.45 -12.25
CA GLY A 146 -5.02 7.02 -11.02
C GLY A 146 -4.04 6.90 -9.83
N PHE A 147 -3.39 5.73 -9.70
CA PHE A 147 -2.40 5.49 -8.65
C PHE A 147 -1.12 6.32 -8.87
N LEU A 148 -0.65 6.45 -10.10
CA LEU A 148 0.50 7.31 -10.40
C LEU A 148 0.25 8.78 -10.05
N TYR A 149 -0.93 9.30 -10.41
CA TYR A 149 -1.29 10.65 -9.99
C TYR A 149 -1.36 10.79 -8.47
N MET A 150 -1.83 9.76 -7.78
CA MET A 150 -1.88 9.74 -6.31
C MET A 150 -0.48 9.78 -5.70
N ASP A 151 0.46 8.99 -6.23
CA ASP A 151 1.86 8.92 -5.78
C ASP A 151 2.59 10.25 -6.01
N MET A 152 2.29 10.94 -7.12
CA MET A 152 2.83 12.27 -7.43
C MET A 152 2.19 13.41 -6.63
N GLY A 153 1.18 13.10 -5.81
CA GLY A 153 0.44 14.11 -5.06
C GLY A 153 -0.51 14.96 -5.91
N MET A 154 -0.80 14.56 -7.15
CA MET A 154 -1.77 15.20 -8.03
C MET A 154 -3.20 14.75 -7.69
N VAL A 155 -3.65 15.12 -6.48
CA VAL A 155 -4.85 14.57 -5.83
C VAL A 155 -6.12 14.68 -6.68
N ASP A 156 -6.36 15.82 -7.34
CA ASP A 156 -7.56 16.02 -8.16
C ASP A 156 -7.59 15.14 -9.42
N HIS A 157 -6.45 15.00 -10.09
CA HIS A 157 -6.32 14.12 -11.27
C HIS A 157 -6.50 12.65 -10.87
N ALA A 158 -5.90 12.24 -9.75
CA ALA A 158 -6.08 10.88 -9.22
C ALA A 158 -7.56 10.59 -8.93
N LEU A 159 -8.24 11.53 -8.27
CA LEU A 159 -9.64 11.38 -7.90
C LEU A 159 -10.56 11.32 -9.12
N GLU A 160 -10.32 12.14 -10.15
CA GLU A 160 -11.05 12.10 -11.41
C GLU A 160 -10.95 10.71 -12.07
N HIS A 161 -9.72 10.19 -12.21
CA HIS A 161 -9.49 8.89 -12.83
C HIS A 161 -10.13 7.74 -12.07
N LEU A 162 -10.01 7.74 -10.74
CA LEU A 162 -10.51 6.67 -9.89
C LEU A 162 -12.03 6.72 -9.73
N LEU A 163 -12.65 7.91 -9.65
CA LEU A 163 -14.10 8.03 -9.65
C LEU A 163 -14.71 7.61 -10.98
N GLU A 164 -14.08 7.95 -12.10
CA GLU A 164 -14.52 7.47 -13.41
C GLU A 164 -14.43 5.94 -13.47
N LEU A 165 -13.34 5.36 -12.99
CA LEU A 165 -13.17 3.90 -12.94
C LEU A 165 -14.22 3.22 -12.04
N TYR A 166 -14.47 3.76 -10.85
CA TYR A 166 -15.51 3.25 -9.94
C TYR A 166 -16.92 3.37 -10.53
N ASN A 167 -17.18 4.39 -11.38
CA ASN A 167 -18.44 4.52 -12.09
C ASN A 167 -18.59 3.51 -13.24
N ILE A 168 -17.48 3.10 -13.87
CA ILE A 168 -17.46 2.03 -14.88
C ILE A 168 -17.64 0.66 -14.21
N ASP A 169 -16.98 0.43 -13.08
CA ASP A 169 -17.05 -0.83 -12.33
C ASP A 169 -17.38 -0.61 -10.85
N GLN A 170 -18.68 -0.64 -10.52
CA GLN A 170 -19.16 -0.48 -9.15
C GLN A 170 -18.91 -1.74 -8.28
N THR A 171 -18.54 -2.88 -8.89
CA THR A 171 -18.11 -4.06 -8.12
C THR A 171 -16.77 -3.84 -7.44
N ASP A 172 -16.06 -2.77 -7.85
CA ASP A 172 -14.77 -2.36 -7.34
C ASP A 172 -13.72 -3.48 -7.33
N SER A 173 -13.65 -4.22 -8.44
CA SER A 173 -12.75 -5.37 -8.58
C SER A 173 -11.26 -5.02 -8.43
N LEU A 174 -10.93 -3.72 -8.56
CA LEU A 174 -9.58 -3.17 -8.42
C LEU A 174 -9.34 -2.47 -7.07
N GLY A 175 -10.30 -2.51 -6.14
CA GLY A 175 -10.15 -1.95 -4.78
C GLY A 175 -9.96 -0.43 -4.75
N THR A 176 -10.51 0.27 -5.74
CA THR A 176 -10.36 1.73 -5.92
C THR A 176 -11.06 2.52 -4.84
N ARG A 177 -12.08 1.98 -4.17
CA ARG A 177 -12.81 2.66 -3.09
C ARG A 177 -11.92 3.14 -1.95
N TYR A 178 -10.88 2.36 -1.63
CA TYR A 178 -9.91 2.69 -0.58
C TYR A 178 -9.05 3.89 -0.97
N LYS A 179 -8.59 3.92 -2.23
CA LYS A 179 -7.83 5.03 -2.80
C LYS A 179 -8.67 6.30 -2.95
N ILE A 180 -9.94 6.17 -3.35
CA ILE A 180 -10.88 7.30 -3.40
C ILE A 180 -11.09 7.89 -2.00
N MET A 181 -11.30 7.05 -0.99
CA MET A 181 -11.47 7.51 0.39
C MET A 181 -10.21 8.23 0.90
N SER A 182 -9.03 7.66 0.71
CA SER A 182 -7.77 8.28 1.14
C SER A 182 -7.52 9.63 0.44
N LEU A 183 -7.84 9.75 -0.85
CA LEU A 183 -7.77 11.02 -1.58
C LEU A 183 -8.72 12.07 -0.99
N TYR A 184 -9.95 11.72 -0.60
CA TYR A 184 -10.82 12.67 0.10
C TYR A 184 -10.26 13.10 1.46
N VAL A 185 -9.61 12.20 2.20
CA VAL A 185 -8.88 12.57 3.43
C VAL A 185 -7.77 13.58 3.13
N ARG A 186 -6.96 13.34 2.10
CA ARG A 186 -5.88 14.26 1.68
C ARG A 186 -6.40 15.64 1.27
N LYS A 187 -7.65 15.74 0.78
CA LYS A 187 -8.32 17.01 0.48
C LYS A 187 -9.01 17.66 1.68
N PHE A 188 -9.11 16.98 2.81
CA PHE A 188 -10.00 17.35 3.91
C PHE A 188 -11.47 17.53 3.47
N ASP A 189 -11.90 16.86 2.40
CA ASP A 189 -13.24 17.00 1.82
C ASP A 189 -14.24 16.06 2.48
N TRP A 190 -14.71 16.46 3.66
CA TRP A 190 -15.72 15.70 4.40
C TRP A 190 -16.98 15.42 3.59
N LYS A 191 -17.49 16.41 2.85
CA LYS A 191 -18.82 16.31 2.24
C LYS A 191 -18.83 15.21 1.18
N SER A 192 -17.78 15.17 0.35
CA SER A 192 -17.64 14.15 -0.67
C SER A 192 -17.28 12.79 -0.08
N ALA A 193 -16.37 12.75 0.91
CA ALA A 193 -16.01 11.52 1.62
C ALA A 193 -17.23 10.86 2.27
N TRP A 194 -18.01 11.62 3.03
CA TRP A 194 -19.19 11.13 3.72
C TRP A 194 -20.25 10.62 2.75
N ARG A 195 -20.51 11.37 1.67
CA ARG A 195 -21.46 10.93 0.63
C ARG A 195 -20.99 9.64 -0.06
N PHE A 196 -19.69 9.49 -0.29
CA PHE A 196 -19.11 8.28 -0.85
C PHE A 196 -19.24 7.11 0.13
N PHE A 197 -18.83 7.29 1.39
CA PHE A 197 -18.95 6.30 2.46
C PHE A 197 -20.39 5.79 2.62
N GLN A 198 -21.38 6.68 2.62
CA GLN A 198 -22.79 6.30 2.76
C GLN A 198 -23.35 5.49 1.58
N LYS A 199 -22.74 5.60 0.39
CA LYS A 199 -23.18 4.90 -0.82
C LYS A 199 -22.43 3.59 -1.06
N ALA A 200 -21.19 3.49 -0.58
CA ALA A 200 -20.38 2.31 -0.75
C ALA A 200 -20.99 1.15 0.05
N GLU A 201 -21.22 0.03 -0.63
CA GLU A 201 -21.78 -1.17 -0.02
C GLU A 201 -20.81 -1.73 1.05
N GLY A 202 -21.37 -2.09 2.21
CA GLY A 202 -20.62 -2.64 3.34
C GLY A 202 -19.62 -1.66 3.98
N ALA A 203 -19.68 -0.37 3.68
CA ALA A 203 -18.66 0.59 4.13
C ALA A 203 -18.55 0.70 5.66
N ASP A 204 -19.64 0.48 6.39
CA ASP A 204 -19.65 0.51 7.85
C ASP A 204 -19.30 -0.82 8.53
N GLU A 205 -18.93 -1.81 7.73
CA GLU A 205 -18.37 -3.10 8.13
C GLU A 205 -16.92 -3.26 7.63
N ASP A 206 -16.37 -2.24 6.96
CA ASP A 206 -15.04 -2.25 6.34
C ASP A 206 -14.08 -1.31 7.09
N ASP A 207 -13.05 -1.87 7.71
CA ASP A 207 -12.09 -1.12 8.52
C ASP A 207 -11.23 -0.15 7.70
N GLN A 208 -10.95 -0.47 6.43
CA GLN A 208 -10.20 0.40 5.52
C GLN A 208 -11.02 1.59 4.99
N LEU A 209 -12.35 1.57 5.12
CA LEU A 209 -13.19 2.74 4.87
C LEU A 209 -13.55 3.47 6.17
N LEU A 210 -13.81 2.74 7.25
CA LEU A 210 -14.13 3.29 8.56
C LEU A 210 -12.99 4.12 9.15
N LEU A 211 -11.74 3.63 9.08
CA LEU A 211 -10.61 4.35 9.67
C LEU A 211 -10.35 5.70 8.98
N PRO A 212 -10.25 5.80 7.65
CA PRO A 212 -10.09 7.09 6.98
C PRO A 212 -11.26 8.07 7.20
N ILE A 213 -12.51 7.62 7.17
CA ILE A 213 -13.66 8.51 7.41
C ILE A 213 -13.72 8.96 8.87
N LEU A 214 -13.34 8.11 9.82
CA LEU A 214 -13.18 8.47 11.22
C LEU A 214 -12.11 9.56 11.38
N ILE A 215 -10.93 9.36 10.80
CA ILE A 215 -9.84 10.34 10.83
C ILE A 215 -10.33 11.68 10.29
N LEU A 216 -11.00 11.68 9.14
CA LEU A 216 -11.53 12.90 8.55
C LEU A 216 -12.64 13.54 9.39
N ALA A 217 -13.46 12.76 10.10
CA ALA A 217 -14.45 13.28 11.04
C ALA A 217 -13.79 14.04 12.20
N VAL A 218 -12.70 13.52 12.75
CA VAL A 218 -11.93 14.18 13.81
C VAL A 218 -11.32 15.49 13.28
N LEU A 219 -10.64 15.41 12.12
CA LEU A 219 -9.95 16.56 11.53
C LEU A 219 -10.89 17.67 11.05
N THR A 220 -12.19 17.37 10.87
CA THR A 220 -13.21 18.35 10.48
C THR A 220 -14.20 18.69 11.61
N ASP A 221 -13.80 18.43 12.86
CA ASP A 221 -14.49 18.78 14.11
C ASP A 221 -15.90 18.16 14.28
N ARG A 222 -16.09 16.92 13.82
CA ARG A 222 -17.36 16.19 13.88
C ARG A 222 -17.36 15.20 15.03
N LYS A 223 -17.09 15.69 16.25
CA LYS A 223 -16.74 14.87 17.42
C LYS A 223 -17.74 13.76 17.76
N ASP A 224 -19.04 14.03 17.73
CA ASP A 224 -20.05 13.02 18.09
C ASP A 224 -20.15 11.91 17.04
N LEU A 225 -20.05 12.28 15.75
CA LEU A 225 -20.01 11.30 14.68
C LEU A 225 -18.69 10.51 14.70
N ALA A 226 -17.56 11.16 14.97
CA ALA A 226 -16.27 10.49 15.12
C ALA A 226 -16.31 9.43 16.22
N ARG A 227 -16.93 9.71 17.38
CA ARG A 227 -17.11 8.70 18.44
C ARG A 227 -17.95 7.52 17.95
N SER A 228 -19.03 7.79 17.22
CA SER A 228 -19.91 6.74 16.67
C SER A 228 -19.17 5.88 15.63
N LEU A 229 -18.35 6.49 14.77
CA LEU A 229 -17.52 5.80 13.79
C LEU A 229 -16.42 4.98 14.46
N LEU A 230 -15.81 5.49 15.53
CA LEU A 230 -14.82 4.76 16.31
C LEU A 230 -15.44 3.52 16.98
N GLU A 231 -16.65 3.63 17.51
CA GLU A 231 -17.37 2.47 18.06
C GLU A 231 -17.59 1.40 17.01
N LYS A 232 -17.97 1.78 15.79
CA LYS A 232 -18.07 0.85 14.66
C LYS A 232 -16.72 0.23 14.32
N LEU A 233 -15.67 1.03 14.18
CA LEU A 233 -14.32 0.56 13.89
C LEU A 233 -13.84 -0.46 14.93
N ILE A 234 -14.03 -0.18 16.22
CA ILE A 234 -13.65 -1.11 17.30
C ILE A 234 -14.44 -2.43 17.23
N ASN A 235 -15.70 -2.38 16.82
CA ASN A 235 -16.50 -3.60 16.65
C ASN A 235 -16.04 -4.45 15.45
N VAL A 236 -15.64 -3.81 14.35
CA VAL A 236 -15.13 -4.47 13.15
C VAL A 236 -13.70 -4.97 13.36
N ASN A 237 -12.82 -4.13 13.92
CA ASN A 237 -11.40 -4.41 14.08
C ASN A 237 -10.86 -3.83 15.39
N ARG A 238 -10.78 -4.68 16.42
CA ARG A 238 -10.23 -4.32 17.75
C ARG A 238 -8.71 -4.10 17.74
N GLU A 239 -8.00 -4.52 16.70
CA GLU A 239 -6.55 -4.33 16.57
C GLU A 239 -6.17 -2.85 16.33
N ILE A 240 -7.14 -1.92 16.20
CA ILE A 240 -6.90 -0.47 16.29
C ILE A 240 -6.24 -0.07 17.62
N GLY A 241 -6.45 -0.84 18.68
CA GLY A 241 -5.73 -0.66 19.94
C GLY A 241 -4.22 -0.90 19.81
N LEU A 242 -3.78 -1.77 18.89
CA LEU A 242 -2.35 -2.02 18.63
C LEU A 242 -1.71 -0.83 17.92
N VAL A 243 -2.40 -0.25 16.93
CA VAL A 243 -1.97 0.95 16.21
C VAL A 243 -1.72 2.14 17.15
N LEU A 244 -2.49 2.21 18.25
CA LEU A 244 -2.48 3.33 19.19
C LEU A 244 -1.76 3.01 20.51
N MET A 245 -1.11 1.84 20.61
CA MET A 245 -0.53 1.34 21.87
C MET A 245 0.60 2.25 22.36
N ASP A 246 1.51 2.60 21.47
CA ASP A 246 2.65 3.47 21.76
C ASP A 246 2.25 4.95 21.77
N ASP A 247 3.19 5.84 22.09
CA ASP A 247 2.96 7.29 22.15
C ASP A 247 3.13 7.99 20.79
N MET A 248 3.20 7.20 19.71
CA MET A 248 3.28 7.69 18.33
C MET A 248 2.70 6.67 17.34
N TRP A 249 2.43 7.14 16.12
CA TRP A 249 2.01 6.26 15.01
C TRP A 249 3.08 5.19 14.71
N PRO A 250 2.69 3.96 14.33
CA PRO A 250 3.62 2.89 13.99
C PRO A 250 4.20 3.08 12.58
N ILE A 251 4.97 4.15 12.38
CA ILE A 251 5.46 4.57 11.05
C ILE A 251 6.30 3.48 10.38
N GLU A 252 7.12 2.78 11.14
CA GLU A 252 7.93 1.67 10.62
C GLU A 252 7.06 0.56 10.04
N ASP A 253 6.00 0.16 10.77
CA ASP A 253 5.07 -0.88 10.29
C ASP A 253 4.26 -0.42 9.07
N ILE A 254 3.90 0.87 9.01
CA ILE A 254 3.17 1.45 7.86
C ILE A 254 4.01 1.36 6.57
N TYR A 255 5.33 1.56 6.66
CA TYR A 255 6.25 1.47 5.52
C TYR A 255 6.83 0.08 5.30
N ASN A 256 6.59 -0.86 6.21
CA ASN A 256 7.08 -2.22 6.06
C ASN A 256 6.32 -2.94 4.93
N GLU A 257 6.97 -3.14 3.80
CA GLU A 257 6.39 -3.85 2.65
C GLU A 257 6.11 -5.33 2.97
N GLU A 258 6.90 -5.96 3.83
CA GLU A 258 6.65 -7.35 4.25
C GLU A 258 5.37 -7.48 5.07
N VAL A 259 4.90 -6.38 5.68
CA VAL A 259 3.61 -6.34 6.39
C VAL A 259 2.51 -5.80 5.48
N THR A 260 2.73 -4.70 4.77
CA THR A 260 1.66 -4.01 4.03
C THR A 260 1.45 -4.50 2.59
N LEU A 261 2.38 -5.29 2.06
CA LEU A 261 2.35 -5.86 0.70
C LEU A 261 2.59 -7.39 0.71
N THR A 262 2.11 -8.09 1.75
CA THR A 262 2.20 -9.56 1.84
C THR A 262 1.52 -10.24 0.64
N THR A 263 1.91 -11.48 0.38
CA THR A 263 1.27 -12.35 -0.62
C THR A 263 -0.20 -12.66 -0.31
N SER A 264 -0.63 -12.52 0.95
CA SER A 264 -2.00 -12.77 1.40
C SER A 264 -2.50 -11.63 2.29
N TYR A 265 -3.52 -10.94 1.79
CA TYR A 265 -4.24 -9.91 2.54
C TYR A 265 -5.01 -10.52 3.72
N GLN A 266 -4.89 -9.91 4.90
CA GLN A 266 -5.61 -10.29 6.12
C GLN A 266 -6.67 -9.22 6.45
N PRO A 267 -7.96 -9.44 6.12
CA PRO A 267 -9.02 -8.49 6.46
C PRO A 267 -9.23 -8.37 7.97
N PHE A 268 -9.67 -7.20 8.41
CA PHE A 268 -10.04 -6.92 9.81
C PHE A 268 -8.90 -7.18 10.81
N SER A 269 -7.67 -6.82 10.42
CA SER A 269 -6.45 -7.05 11.18
C SER A 269 -5.63 -5.77 11.33
N TYR A 270 -4.53 -5.85 12.07
CA TYR A 270 -3.52 -4.81 12.15
C TYR A 270 -2.99 -4.46 10.76
N GLN A 271 -2.82 -5.47 9.91
CA GLN A 271 -2.37 -5.28 8.53
C GLN A 271 -3.31 -4.39 7.73
N SER A 272 -4.63 -4.63 7.76
CA SER A 272 -5.60 -3.83 7.00
C SER A 272 -5.65 -2.38 7.49
N LEU A 273 -5.48 -2.14 8.80
CA LEU A 273 -5.38 -0.78 9.35
C LEU A 273 -4.11 -0.06 8.88
N LEU A 274 -2.97 -0.74 8.86
CA LEU A 274 -1.71 -0.18 8.36
C LEU A 274 -1.80 0.18 6.87
N ILE A 275 -2.43 -0.70 6.06
CA ILE A 275 -2.67 -0.43 4.64
C ILE A 275 -3.51 0.84 4.47
N ALA A 276 -4.59 1.01 5.23
CA ALA A 276 -5.42 2.20 5.17
C ALA A 276 -4.68 3.48 5.60
N LEU A 277 -3.80 3.38 6.61
CA LEU A 277 -2.99 4.50 7.08
C LEU A 277 -1.89 4.90 6.08
N ARG A 278 -1.29 3.93 5.37
CA ARG A 278 -0.22 4.16 4.40
C ARG A 278 -0.57 5.23 3.37
N ASP A 279 -1.78 5.16 2.82
CA ASP A 279 -2.24 6.09 1.78
C ASP A 279 -2.51 7.52 2.30
N ILE A 280 -2.60 7.70 3.63
CA ILE A 280 -2.85 8.98 4.29
C ILE A 280 -1.76 9.34 5.30
N VAL A 281 -0.59 8.68 5.25
CA VAL A 281 0.48 8.82 6.25
C VAL A 281 0.89 10.28 6.45
N TYR A 282 0.97 11.04 5.36
CA TYR A 282 1.31 12.48 5.36
C TYR A 282 0.28 13.36 6.09
N VAL A 283 -0.96 12.89 6.25
CA VAL A 283 -2.02 13.61 6.99
C VAL A 283 -1.92 13.31 8.49
N VAL A 284 -1.48 12.10 8.86
CA VAL A 284 -1.58 11.61 10.24
C VAL A 284 -0.28 11.75 11.03
N VAL A 285 0.89 11.58 10.41
CA VAL A 285 2.18 11.44 11.13
C VAL A 285 2.55 12.65 11.97
N GLU A 286 2.28 13.86 11.48
CA GLU A 286 2.57 15.11 12.22
C GLU A 286 1.40 15.60 13.10
N ASN A 287 0.28 14.87 13.11
CA ASN A 287 -0.94 15.32 13.79
C ASN A 287 -1.07 14.69 15.19
N ALA A 288 -0.34 15.26 16.15
CA ALA A 288 -0.38 14.81 17.55
C ALA A 288 -1.79 14.87 18.15
N TYR A 289 -2.59 15.89 17.79
CA TYR A 289 -3.98 16.00 18.25
C TYR A 289 -4.84 14.82 17.81
N LEU A 290 -4.73 14.42 16.55
CA LEU A 290 -5.47 13.27 16.01
C LEU A 290 -5.07 11.99 16.74
N PHE A 291 -3.77 11.76 16.91
CA PHE A 291 -3.26 10.57 17.60
C PHE A 291 -3.77 10.50 19.05
N ASP A 292 -3.60 11.58 19.82
CA ASP A 292 -4.05 11.67 21.21
C ASP A 292 -5.56 11.48 21.34
N TRP A 293 -6.34 12.08 20.43
CA TRP A 293 -7.79 11.94 20.42
C TRP A 293 -8.20 10.48 20.18
N LEU A 294 -7.63 9.86 19.14
CA LEU A 294 -7.92 8.46 18.80
C LEU A 294 -7.51 7.53 19.93
N LYS A 295 -6.28 7.68 20.46
CA LYS A 295 -5.74 6.90 21.57
C LYS A 295 -6.66 7.00 22.80
N LYS A 296 -6.98 8.23 23.22
CA LYS A 296 -7.85 8.49 24.37
C LYS A 296 -9.25 7.91 24.20
N GLU A 297 -9.91 8.13 23.07
CA GLU A 297 -11.28 7.65 22.84
C GLU A 297 -11.34 6.12 22.64
N THR A 298 -10.28 5.53 22.11
CA THR A 298 -10.14 4.07 21.96
C THR A 298 -9.97 3.39 23.30
N PHE A 299 -9.01 3.83 24.12
CA PHE A 299 -8.73 3.18 25.41
C PHE A 299 -9.76 3.46 26.50
N LYS A 300 -10.63 4.46 26.33
CA LYS A 300 -11.87 4.56 27.13
C LYS A 300 -12.81 3.38 26.91
N ARG A 301 -12.77 2.76 25.73
CA ARG A 301 -13.69 1.69 25.29
C ARG A 301 -13.04 0.31 25.34
N ILE A 302 -11.74 0.25 25.08
CA ILE A 302 -10.91 -0.97 25.18
C ILE A 302 -9.94 -0.76 26.35
N PRO A 303 -10.22 -1.20 27.59
CA PRO A 303 -9.24 -1.10 28.66
C PRO A 303 -7.93 -1.80 28.27
N ILE A 304 -6.78 -1.13 28.47
CA ILE A 304 -5.42 -1.60 28.08
C ILE A 304 -5.11 -3.00 28.64
N GLU A 305 -5.70 -3.37 29.77
CA GLU A 305 -5.54 -4.69 30.39
C GLU A 305 -6.16 -5.83 29.57
N LYS A 306 -7.04 -5.51 28.62
CA LYS A 306 -7.69 -6.45 27.69
C LYS A 306 -7.22 -6.29 26.24
N SER A 307 -6.32 -5.35 25.95
CA SER A 307 -5.72 -5.24 24.62
C SER A 307 -4.79 -6.43 24.41
N VAL A 308 -4.99 -7.15 23.30
CA VAL A 308 -4.19 -8.30 22.90
C VAL A 308 -2.71 -7.88 22.90
N ARG A 309 -1.94 -8.29 23.90
CA ARG A 309 -0.47 -8.30 23.75
C ARG A 309 -0.18 -9.40 22.73
N LYS A 310 -0.02 -9.06 21.46
CA LYS A 310 0.81 -9.92 20.62
C LYS A 310 2.19 -9.87 21.27
N ASN A 311 2.74 -11.04 21.58
CA ASN A 311 4.19 -11.17 21.58
C ASN A 311 4.61 -10.91 20.14
N SER A 312 4.66 -9.63 19.73
CA SER A 312 5.37 -9.22 18.54
C SER A 312 6.83 -9.48 18.87
N GLN A 313 7.28 -10.72 18.65
CA GLN A 313 8.62 -10.85 18.12
C GLN A 313 8.60 -10.01 16.84
N PRO A 314 9.45 -8.97 16.73
CA PRO A 314 9.70 -8.36 15.43
C PRO A 314 10.00 -9.52 14.49
N PHE A 315 9.21 -9.69 13.43
CA PHE A 315 9.39 -10.79 12.47
C PHE A 315 10.55 -10.46 11.52
N TYR A 316 11.65 -9.93 12.06
CA TYR A 316 12.90 -9.86 11.35
C TYR A 316 13.58 -11.22 11.55
N GLY A 317 13.90 -11.91 10.46
CA GLY A 317 15.10 -12.75 10.49
C GLY A 317 16.23 -11.86 11.00
N GLU A 318 16.96 -12.30 12.03
CA GLU A 318 17.90 -11.51 12.83
C GLU A 318 18.50 -10.32 12.07
N LEU A 319 17.84 -9.16 12.15
CA LEU A 319 18.49 -7.91 11.78
C LEU A 319 19.56 -7.72 12.84
N ASP A 320 20.79 -7.57 12.37
CA ASP A 320 21.97 -7.34 13.18
C ASP A 320 21.63 -6.33 14.29
N PRO A 321 21.73 -6.71 15.59
CA PRO A 321 21.41 -5.84 16.72
C PRO A 321 22.09 -4.46 16.64
N PHE A 322 23.21 -4.36 15.91
CA PHE A 322 23.91 -3.13 15.66
C PHE A 322 23.21 -2.17 14.67
N GLN A 323 22.36 -2.66 13.76
CA GLN A 323 21.62 -1.81 12.82
C GLN A 323 20.35 -1.22 13.43
N THR A 324 19.59 -2.01 14.19
CA THR A 324 18.42 -1.54 14.95
C THR A 324 18.81 -0.44 15.92
N GLN A 325 19.91 -0.64 16.64
CA GLN A 325 20.46 0.39 17.52
C GLN A 325 20.85 1.64 16.74
N LYS A 326 21.54 1.54 15.59
CA LYS A 326 21.90 2.73 14.80
C LYS A 326 20.71 3.56 14.32
N LEU A 327 19.58 2.94 13.97
CA LEU A 327 18.36 3.64 13.55
C LEU A 327 17.65 4.30 14.73
N GLU A 328 17.51 3.61 15.86
CA GLU A 328 16.95 4.18 17.09
C GLU A 328 17.81 5.36 17.60
N ASP A 329 19.14 5.22 17.55
CA ASP A 329 20.11 6.25 17.93
C ASP A 329 20.01 7.47 17.01
N PHE A 330 19.79 7.23 15.71
CA PHE A 330 19.56 8.28 14.72
C PHE A 330 18.26 9.05 15.00
N PHE A 331 17.14 8.36 15.21
CA PHE A 331 15.87 9.02 15.51
C PHE A 331 15.85 9.74 16.86
N TYR A 332 16.50 9.17 17.89
CA TYR A 332 16.68 9.83 19.19
C TYR A 332 17.50 11.13 19.04
N SER A 333 18.54 11.12 18.20
CA SER A 333 19.38 12.29 17.94
C SER A 333 18.67 13.44 17.20
N MET A 334 17.54 13.16 16.53
CA MET A 334 16.74 14.17 15.80
C MET A 334 15.65 14.83 16.66
N ARG A 335 15.43 14.37 17.90
CA ARG A 335 14.43 14.95 18.81
C ARG A 335 14.94 16.26 19.41
N ASP A 336 14.47 17.39 18.88
CA ASP A 336 14.73 18.72 19.45
C ASP A 336 13.75 19.05 20.59
N GLU A 337 13.82 18.29 21.68
CA GLU A 337 12.94 18.43 22.84
C GLU A 337 13.72 18.74 24.11
N PRO A 338 13.17 19.53 25.07
CA PRO A 338 13.85 19.86 26.32
C PRO A 338 14.27 18.65 27.18
N SER A 339 13.57 17.51 27.02
CA SER A 339 13.84 16.22 27.65
C SER A 339 15.10 15.53 27.11
N ASN A 340 15.60 15.93 25.94
CA ASN A 340 16.78 15.37 25.31
C ASN A 340 18.03 16.18 25.70
N PRO A 341 18.99 15.59 26.45
CA PRO A 341 20.24 16.27 26.81
C PRO A 341 21.14 16.51 25.59
N LEU A 342 20.93 15.76 24.50
CA LEU A 342 21.75 15.81 23.28
C LEU A 342 21.23 16.78 22.21
N ARG A 343 20.04 17.37 22.39
CA ARG A 343 19.38 18.23 21.39
C ARG A 343 20.29 19.31 20.81
N GLY A 344 20.18 19.54 19.51
CA GLY A 344 20.93 20.58 18.79
C GLY A 344 22.45 20.35 18.66
N MET A 345 23.01 19.26 19.19
CA MET A 345 24.43 18.92 18.99
C MET A 345 24.69 18.32 17.61
N ARG A 346 25.97 18.31 17.20
CA ARG A 346 26.39 17.61 15.99
C ARG A 346 26.20 16.09 16.17
N ILE A 347 25.59 15.44 15.17
CA ILE A 347 25.28 14.00 15.15
C ILE A 347 26.45 13.12 15.58
N ASP A 348 27.68 13.39 15.10
CA ASP A 348 28.85 12.58 15.46
C ASP A 348 29.13 12.56 16.98
N ARG A 349 28.95 13.70 17.66
CA ARG A 349 29.16 13.82 19.11
C ARG A 349 28.06 13.11 19.88
N MET A 350 26.82 13.23 19.41
CA MET A 350 25.68 12.52 19.99
C MET A 350 25.91 11.02 19.94
N ARG A 351 26.34 10.49 18.78
CA ARG A 351 26.60 9.06 18.60
C ARG A 351 27.68 8.54 19.56
N ILE A 352 28.75 9.30 19.76
CA ILE A 352 29.82 8.94 20.70
C ILE A 352 29.28 8.88 22.13
N LEU A 353 28.52 9.88 22.57
CA LEU A 353 27.92 9.92 23.92
C LEU A 353 26.92 8.77 24.10
N TYR A 354 26.09 8.54 23.09
CA TYR A 354 25.08 7.50 23.11
C TYR A 354 25.69 6.09 23.22
N HIS A 355 26.73 5.79 22.43
CA HIS A 355 27.47 4.52 22.53
C HIS A 355 28.24 4.37 23.84
N ALA A 356 28.59 5.48 24.51
CA ALA A 356 29.13 5.47 25.86
C ALA A 356 28.05 5.25 26.95
N GLY A 357 26.80 5.04 26.56
CA GLY A 357 25.67 4.84 27.47
C GLY A 357 25.14 6.14 28.09
N LEU A 358 25.42 7.30 27.47
CA LEU A 358 24.97 8.62 27.94
C LEU A 358 23.77 9.09 27.10
N ARG A 359 22.57 8.68 27.49
CA ARG A 359 21.33 8.88 26.72
C ARG A 359 20.42 9.91 27.35
N ASN A 360 20.22 9.87 28.67
CA ASN A 360 19.33 10.75 29.43
C ASN A 360 20.10 11.58 30.48
N PHE A 361 19.41 12.50 31.16
CA PHE A 361 20.02 13.37 32.17
C PHE A 361 20.57 12.58 33.38
N GLU A 362 19.93 11.46 33.75
CA GLU A 362 20.38 10.59 34.84
C GLU A 362 21.74 9.93 34.52
N ASP A 363 21.95 9.46 33.29
CA ASP A 363 23.20 8.83 32.86
C ASP A 363 24.40 9.79 33.03
N PHE A 364 24.18 11.06 32.72
CA PHE A 364 25.19 12.11 32.89
C PHE A 364 25.43 12.46 34.37
N ALA A 365 24.41 12.37 35.22
CA ALA A 365 24.54 12.61 36.66
C ALA A 365 25.41 11.56 37.36
N GLU A 366 25.61 10.38 36.73
CA GLU A 366 26.48 9.32 37.21
C GLU A 366 27.94 9.43 36.76
N ARG A 367 28.25 10.33 35.82
CA ARG A 367 29.59 10.48 35.22
C ARG A 367 30.20 11.85 35.51
N THR A 368 31.49 11.88 35.77
CA THR A 368 32.24 13.12 35.92
C THR A 368 32.57 13.71 34.55
N GLU A 369 32.71 15.04 34.46
CA GLU A 369 33.12 15.72 33.22
C GLU A 369 34.45 15.18 32.68
N LYS A 370 35.38 14.82 33.58
CA LYS A 370 36.68 14.24 33.22
C LYS A 370 36.56 12.86 32.57
N GLU A 371 35.54 12.07 32.91
CA GLU A 371 35.30 10.78 32.28
C GLU A 371 34.71 10.94 30.88
N ILE A 372 33.82 11.91 30.70
CA ILE A 372 33.20 12.20 29.40
C ILE A 372 34.22 12.78 28.42
N LEU A 373 35.12 13.64 28.89
CA LEU A 373 36.22 14.20 28.09
C LEU A 373 37.27 13.17 27.65
N LYS A 374 37.25 11.94 28.19
CA LYS A 374 38.13 10.85 27.74
C LYS A 374 37.59 10.11 26.51
N LEU A 375 36.33 10.37 26.12
CA LEU A 375 35.74 9.77 24.93
C LEU A 375 36.34 10.42 23.67
N ASP A 376 36.85 9.59 22.76
CA ASP A 376 37.46 10.07 21.53
C ASP A 376 36.44 10.82 20.67
N GLY A 377 36.78 12.03 20.24
CA GLY A 377 35.86 12.95 19.54
C GLY A 377 34.96 13.82 20.44
N ILE A 378 35.07 13.72 21.77
CA ILE A 378 34.39 14.61 22.73
C ILE A 378 35.36 15.64 23.29
N GLY A 379 35.00 16.93 23.20
CA GLY A 379 35.83 18.03 23.66
C GLY A 379 35.08 19.05 24.52
N PRO A 380 35.77 20.12 24.97
CA PRO A 380 35.18 21.14 25.84
C PRO A 380 33.93 21.83 25.26
N VAL A 381 33.84 21.90 23.92
CA VAL A 381 32.66 22.43 23.22
C VAL A 381 31.43 21.56 23.49
N THR A 382 31.56 20.24 23.42
CA THR A 382 30.47 19.31 23.71
C THR A 382 30.01 19.42 25.17
N ILE A 383 30.94 19.58 26.11
CA ILE A 383 30.61 19.80 27.53
C ILE A 383 29.81 21.09 27.72
N LYS A 384 30.19 22.16 27.01
CA LYS A 384 29.46 23.43 27.04
C LYS A 384 28.04 23.29 26.48
N GLU A 385 27.88 22.57 25.38
CA GLU A 385 26.58 22.25 24.77
C GLU A 385 25.70 21.43 25.74
N LEU A 386 26.26 20.39 26.37
CA LEU A 386 25.57 19.57 27.38
C LEU A 386 25.08 20.44 28.56
N ARG A 387 25.92 21.32 29.08
CA ARG A 387 25.52 22.24 30.18
C ARG A 387 24.44 23.22 29.74
N ALA A 388 24.53 23.75 28.52
CA ALA A 388 23.49 24.61 27.95
C ALA A 388 22.16 23.87 27.83
N ASN A 389 22.22 22.56 27.59
CA ASN A 389 21.06 21.68 27.53
C ASN A 389 20.50 21.26 28.91
N GLY A 390 21.14 21.67 30.01
CA GLY A 390 20.69 21.41 31.38
C GLY A 390 21.38 20.21 32.07
N VAL A 391 22.38 19.61 31.43
CA VAL A 391 23.09 18.44 31.97
C VAL A 391 23.90 18.81 33.22
N LYS A 392 23.74 18.00 34.27
CA LYS A 392 24.53 18.07 35.50
C LYS A 392 25.42 16.84 35.59
N PHE A 393 26.72 17.05 35.72
CA PHE A 393 27.69 15.98 35.89
C PHE A 393 27.87 15.62 37.37
N LYS A 394 28.33 14.39 37.62
CA LYS A 394 28.82 13.98 38.94
C LYS A 394 29.98 14.88 39.35
N LYS A 395 29.93 15.36 40.60
CA LYS A 395 30.98 16.20 41.20
C LYS A 395 32.28 15.44 41.40
#